data_AF-A0A8J7NPG1-F1
#
_entry.id   AF-A0A8J7NPG1-F1
#
_cell.length_a   1.000
_cell.length_b   1.000
_cell.length_c   1.000
_cell.angle_alpha   90.00
_cell.angle_beta   90.00
_cell.angle_gamma   90.00
#
_symmetry.space_group_name_H-M   'P 1'
#
loop_
_entity.id
_entity.type
_entity.pdbx_description
1 polymer ?
#
loop_
_entity_poly.entity_id
_entity_poly.type
_entity_poly.pdbx_seq_one_letter_code
_entity_poly.pdbx_strand_id
1 'polypeptide(L)'
;MLKMDPETRYMSLAVVHTGTGGGGEVLLAAACSDGAVRLFSLHESLRRLVLLWESLHHQRCVLSVAPFSLCSPRGTRRQFLCSAATDGRIALWDLTEVVEGAEGLTAAPHSWGECSPCLCVPAHQSGVNSLAVWGSASSECLLLASGGDDGSLTVSRIGVQHNTRDTGGASASLRLLSQTSAPCSHAAPLTALRFLTSDLLATVSVDQRVALWRLCGEGHLRWQGALFSHVADAAGLVVWRDPCSEGGLAMALCGQGLQLLRLLPEELKPPAAQATPDAAGETAPAAQESPDAAGEAAPAVQATPDAAGEAAPAVQATPDAAGEAAPAAQESPDAARETAPAAQESPDAARETAPAAQESPDDAVGSQ
;
A
#
# COMPACT_ATOMS: atom_id res chain seq x y z
N MET A 1 -12.55 -15.67 26.68
CA MET A 1 -11.20 -16.20 26.95
C MET A 1 -10.52 -16.37 25.60
N LEU A 2 -9.78 -15.37 25.13
CA LEU A 2 -9.04 -15.46 23.88
C LEU A 2 -7.92 -16.48 24.08
N LYS A 3 -7.74 -17.37 23.11
CA LYS A 3 -6.62 -18.31 23.08
C LYS A 3 -5.34 -17.48 23.12
N MET A 4 -4.62 -17.54 24.25
CA MET A 4 -3.28 -16.98 24.37
C MET A 4 -2.38 -17.78 23.44
N ASP A 5 -1.72 -17.07 22.54
CA ASP A 5 -0.86 -17.55 21.45
C ASP A 5 -1.54 -17.79 20.09
N PRO A 6 -2.09 -16.74 19.44
CA PRO A 6 -2.03 -16.70 17.99
C PRO A 6 -0.55 -16.53 17.61
N GLU A 7 0.05 -17.50 16.91
CA GLU A 7 1.39 -17.33 16.33
C GLU A 7 1.41 -16.02 15.52
N THR A 8 2.03 -14.97 16.07
CA THR A 8 2.11 -13.68 15.40
C THR A 8 2.99 -13.84 14.16
N ARG A 9 2.42 -13.54 13.00
CA ARG A 9 3.15 -13.53 11.74
C ARG A 9 3.74 -12.13 11.51
N TYR A 10 4.98 -12.06 11.04
CA TYR A 10 5.57 -10.82 10.53
C TYR A 10 5.14 -10.64 9.07
N MET A 11 4.33 -9.61 8.81
CA MET A 11 3.75 -9.32 7.50
C MET A 11 4.74 -8.61 6.59
N SER A 12 5.57 -7.72 7.16
CA SER A 12 6.56 -6.93 6.43
C SER A 12 7.75 -6.64 7.32
N LEU A 13 8.94 -6.64 6.74
CA LEU A 13 10.20 -6.33 7.40
C LEU A 13 10.94 -5.28 6.59
N ALA A 14 11.55 -4.31 7.27
CA ALA A 14 12.39 -3.31 6.62
C ALA A 14 13.58 -2.91 7.49
N VAL A 15 14.73 -2.67 6.84
CA VAL A 15 15.93 -2.17 7.51
C VAL A 15 15.77 -0.66 7.74
N VAL A 16 15.78 -0.24 9.00
CA VAL A 16 15.65 1.17 9.40
C VAL A 16 17.03 1.85 9.43
N HIS A 17 18.03 1.13 9.91
CA HIS A 17 19.39 1.63 10.06
C HIS A 17 20.38 0.47 10.04
N THR A 18 21.56 0.70 9.49
CA THR A 18 22.71 -0.19 9.58
C THR A 18 23.76 0.52 10.40
N GLY A 19 24.17 -0.08 11.52
CA GLY A 19 25.15 0.51 12.42
C GLY A 19 26.45 0.85 11.69
N THR A 20 27.12 1.93 12.11
CA THR A 20 28.34 2.41 11.46
C THR A 20 29.60 1.65 11.89
N GLY A 21 29.53 0.89 12.98
CA GLY A 21 30.61 0.01 13.44
C GLY A 21 30.66 -1.29 12.65
N GLY A 22 31.86 -1.81 12.36
CA GLY A 22 32.08 -3.08 11.65
C GLY A 22 31.56 -4.35 12.34
N GLY A 23 30.67 -4.23 13.33
CA GLY A 23 30.12 -5.32 14.15
C GLY A 23 28.87 -6.00 13.60
N GLY A 24 28.35 -5.57 12.44
CA GLY A 24 27.19 -6.20 11.79
C GLY A 24 25.86 -5.99 12.52
N GLU A 25 25.66 -4.80 13.10
CA GLU A 25 24.40 -4.44 13.75
C GLU A 25 23.41 -3.84 12.73
N VAL A 26 22.18 -4.37 12.71
CA VAL A 26 21.12 -3.94 11.80
C VAL A 26 19.83 -3.70 12.58
N LEU A 27 19.24 -2.52 12.44
CA LEU A 27 17.93 -2.22 13.00
C LEU A 27 16.81 -2.58 12.02
N LEU A 28 15.87 -3.40 12.48
CA LEU A 28 14.78 -3.97 11.69
C LEU A 28 13.43 -3.52 12.24
N ALA A 29 12.59 -2.93 11.39
CA ALA A 29 11.19 -2.72 11.69
C ALA A 29 10.36 -3.91 11.18
N ALA A 30 9.37 -4.33 11.96
CA ALA A 30 8.43 -5.40 11.63
C ALA A 30 6.98 -4.92 11.75
N ALA A 31 6.21 -5.16 10.70
CA ALA A 31 4.75 -5.11 10.70
C ALA A 31 4.21 -6.47 11.16
N CYS A 32 3.30 -6.48 12.13
CA CYS A 32 2.87 -7.72 12.77
C CYS A 32 1.36 -7.96 12.65
N SER A 33 0.95 -9.23 12.55
CA SER A 33 -0.46 -9.61 12.41
C SER A 33 -1.32 -9.36 13.65
N ASP A 34 -0.68 -9.23 14.82
CA ASP A 34 -1.31 -8.85 16.08
C ASP A 34 -1.57 -7.33 16.20
N GLY A 35 -1.19 -6.57 15.17
CA GLY A 35 -1.36 -5.12 15.12
C GLY A 35 -0.25 -4.32 15.76
N ALA A 36 0.85 -4.97 16.15
CA ALA A 36 2.03 -4.30 16.61
C ALA A 36 2.92 -3.82 15.46
N VAL A 37 3.61 -2.70 15.68
CA VAL A 37 4.84 -2.33 14.97
C VAL A 37 5.98 -2.55 15.95
N ARG A 38 7.01 -3.31 15.54
CA ARG A 38 8.16 -3.63 16.38
C ARG A 38 9.44 -3.16 15.74
N LEU A 39 10.38 -2.70 16.55
CA LEU A 39 11.76 -2.40 16.15
C LEU A 39 12.71 -3.34 16.89
N PHE A 40 13.59 -4.00 16.15
CA PHE A 40 14.59 -4.90 16.68
C PHE A 40 16.00 -4.43 16.34
N SER A 41 16.97 -4.71 17.22
CA SER A 41 18.39 -4.76 16.85
C SER A 41 18.79 -6.20 16.58
N LEU A 42 19.32 -6.44 15.38
CA LEU A 42 19.94 -7.69 14.98
C LEU A 42 21.45 -7.54 15.05
N HIS A 43 22.08 -8.28 15.95
CA HIS A 43 23.54 -8.44 16.00
C HIS A 43 23.91 -9.74 15.27
N GLU A 44 24.39 -9.62 14.04
CA GLU A 44 24.71 -10.79 13.21
C GLU A 44 25.82 -11.65 13.84
N SER A 45 26.88 -11.00 14.32
CA SER A 45 28.03 -11.67 14.97
C SER A 45 27.65 -12.43 16.24
N LEU A 46 26.73 -11.88 17.03
CA LEU A 46 26.23 -12.49 18.27
C LEU A 46 25.02 -13.41 18.03
N ARG A 47 24.51 -13.49 16.79
CA ARG A 47 23.27 -14.18 16.42
C ARG A 47 22.10 -13.84 17.35
N ARG A 48 21.99 -12.56 17.70
CA ARG A 48 21.03 -12.09 18.70
C ARG A 48 20.08 -11.09 18.07
N LEU A 49 18.79 -11.29 18.32
CA LEU A 49 17.73 -10.35 18.00
C LEU A 49 17.18 -9.79 19.31
N VAL A 50 17.18 -8.46 19.43
CA VAL A 50 16.76 -7.74 20.64
C VAL A 50 15.58 -6.85 20.28
N LEU A 51 14.44 -7.01 20.94
CA LEU A 51 13.33 -6.06 20.80
C LEU A 51 13.73 -4.74 21.47
N LEU A 52 13.75 -3.67 20.69
CA LEU A 52 14.04 -2.32 21.17
C LEU A 52 12.75 -1.58 21.49
N TRP A 53 11.78 -1.60 20.58
CA TRP A 53 10.58 -0.79 20.70
C TRP A 53 9.36 -1.52 20.13
N GLU A 54 8.19 -1.25 20.71
CA GLU A 54 6.90 -1.80 20.27
C GLU A 54 5.82 -0.73 20.39
N SER A 55 4.88 -0.73 19.44
CA SER A 55 3.62 0.01 19.58
C SER A 55 2.44 -0.79 19.05
N LEU A 56 1.34 -0.78 19.80
CA LEU A 56 0.06 -1.42 19.47
C LEU A 56 -0.97 -0.42 18.89
N HIS A 57 -0.54 0.76 18.43
CA HIS A 57 -1.42 1.86 18.00
C HIS A 57 -2.52 1.44 17.01
N HIS A 58 -2.19 0.61 16.01
CA HIS A 58 -3.12 0.22 14.95
C HIS A 58 -4.27 -0.64 15.48
N GLN A 59 -4.02 -1.49 16.48
CA GLN A 59 -5.01 -2.44 17.03
C GLN A 59 -5.64 -3.36 15.97
N ARG A 60 -4.99 -3.47 14.81
CA ARG A 60 -5.39 -4.18 13.59
C ARG A 60 -4.12 -4.64 12.89
N CYS A 61 -4.18 -5.76 12.17
CA CYS A 61 -3.02 -6.33 11.46
C CYS A 61 -2.26 -5.25 10.65
N VAL A 62 -0.97 -5.10 10.93
CA VAL A 62 -0.10 -4.18 10.19
C VAL A 62 0.48 -4.94 9.01
N LEU A 63 0.25 -4.45 7.80
CA LEU A 63 0.55 -5.14 6.55
C LEU A 63 1.90 -4.73 5.96
N SER A 64 2.26 -3.44 6.05
CA SER A 64 3.46 -2.90 5.42
C SER A 64 4.17 -1.91 6.32
N VAL A 65 5.49 -1.91 6.28
CA VAL A 65 6.36 -0.88 6.85
C VAL A 65 7.33 -0.33 5.80
N ALA A 66 7.64 0.97 5.87
CA ALA A 66 8.59 1.63 4.99
C ALA A 66 9.38 2.71 5.74
N PRO A 67 10.68 2.51 5.99
CA PRO A 67 11.52 3.50 6.67
C PRO A 67 11.96 4.61 5.70
N PHE A 68 12.23 5.79 6.26
CA PHE A 68 12.87 6.89 5.54
C PHE A 68 13.68 7.77 6.49
N SER A 69 14.64 8.52 5.94
CA SER A 69 15.50 9.42 6.71
C SER A 69 15.33 10.85 6.24
N LEU A 70 15.39 11.80 7.18
CA LEU A 70 15.46 13.24 6.89
C LEU A 70 16.74 13.83 7.48
N CYS A 71 17.32 14.81 6.81
CA CYS A 71 18.44 15.58 7.31
C CYS A 71 17.94 16.99 7.64
N SER A 72 18.13 17.41 8.88
CA SER A 72 17.91 18.81 9.24
C SER A 72 18.87 19.72 8.46
N PRO A 73 18.55 21.01 8.29
CA PRO A 73 19.48 21.99 7.72
C PRO A 73 20.84 22.05 8.44
N ARG A 74 20.91 21.59 9.70
CA ARG A 74 22.14 21.50 10.50
C ARG A 74 22.90 20.18 10.30
N GLY A 75 22.46 19.32 9.38
CA GLY A 75 23.08 18.02 9.08
C GLY A 75 22.68 16.89 10.01
N THR A 76 21.77 17.12 10.97
CA THR A 76 21.29 16.06 11.88
C THR A 76 20.37 15.12 11.13
N ARG A 77 20.71 13.83 11.08
CA ARG A 77 19.87 12.79 10.48
C ARG A 77 18.78 12.37 11.47
N ARG A 78 17.54 12.33 11.02
CA ARG A 78 16.38 11.80 11.71
C ARG A 78 15.87 10.55 11.01
N GLN A 79 15.36 9.61 11.78
CA GLN A 79 14.91 8.31 11.31
C GLN A 79 13.41 8.17 11.53
N PHE A 80 12.69 7.89 10.46
CA PHE A 80 11.24 7.73 10.47
C PHE A 80 10.83 6.38 9.93
N LEU A 81 9.63 5.96 10.31
CA LEU A 81 8.98 4.77 9.83
C LEU A 81 7.55 5.09 9.40
N CYS A 82 7.14 4.61 8.24
CA CYS A 82 5.73 4.47 7.89
C CYS A 82 5.28 3.05 8.24
N SER A 83 4.09 2.91 8.79
CA SER A 83 3.42 1.62 8.98
C SER A 83 1.98 1.72 8.53
N ALA A 84 1.43 0.69 7.91
CA ALA A 84 0.05 0.71 7.44
C ALA A 84 -0.68 -0.59 7.73
N ALA A 85 -1.96 -0.48 8.05
CA ALA A 85 -2.75 -1.57 8.59
C ALA A 85 -3.99 -1.89 7.75
N THR A 86 -4.73 -2.93 8.18
CA THR A 86 -5.96 -3.40 7.52
C THR A 86 -7.13 -2.40 7.58
N ASP A 87 -7.01 -1.30 8.32
CA ASP A 87 -8.03 -0.26 8.43
C ASP A 87 -7.84 0.90 7.44
N GLY A 88 -6.87 0.79 6.52
CA GLY A 88 -6.60 1.79 5.49
C GLY A 88 -5.82 3.01 5.98
N ARG A 89 -5.30 2.98 7.21
CA ARG A 89 -4.53 4.07 7.78
C ARG A 89 -3.03 3.81 7.69
N ILE A 90 -2.29 4.90 7.50
CA ILE A 90 -0.83 4.93 7.54
C ILE A 90 -0.41 5.80 8.71
N ALA A 91 0.37 5.24 9.64
CA ALA A 91 0.96 5.96 10.76
C ALA A 91 2.45 6.19 10.49
N LEU A 92 2.91 7.43 10.74
CA LEU A 92 4.31 7.84 10.63
C LEU A 92 4.88 8.02 12.04
N TRP A 93 6.06 7.46 12.26
CA TRP A 93 6.75 7.42 13.56
C TRP A 93 8.09 8.11 13.45
N ASP A 94 8.43 8.95 14.43
CA ASP A 94 9.81 9.41 14.63
C ASP A 94 10.50 8.40 15.55
N LEU A 95 11.47 7.66 15.00
CA LEU A 95 12.24 6.64 15.72
C LEU A 95 13.67 7.11 15.99
N THR A 96 13.96 8.41 15.83
CA THR A 96 15.33 8.94 15.94
C THR A 96 15.96 8.60 17.28
N GLU A 97 15.26 8.86 18.39
CA GLU A 97 15.79 8.59 19.74
C GLU A 97 16.07 7.09 19.96
N VAL A 98 15.15 6.24 19.49
CA VAL A 98 15.29 4.77 19.61
C VAL A 98 16.49 4.29 18.81
N VAL A 99 16.70 4.81 17.59
CA VAL A 99 17.84 4.45 16.75
C VAL A 99 19.16 4.95 17.35
N GLU A 100 19.20 6.19 17.86
CA GLU A 100 20.43 6.79 18.40
C GLU A 100 20.90 6.11 19.68
N GLY A 101 20.00 5.70 20.58
CA GLY A 101 20.42 4.96 21.77
C GLY A 101 20.33 3.43 21.65
N ALA A 102 20.06 2.90 20.46
CA ALA A 102 20.18 1.47 20.19
C ALA A 102 21.63 0.99 20.11
N GLU A 103 22.57 1.88 19.77
CA GLU A 103 23.96 1.49 19.51
C GLU A 103 24.58 0.73 20.69
N GLY A 104 25.00 -0.52 20.43
CA GLY A 104 25.65 -1.38 21.42
C GLY A 104 24.71 -1.98 22.48
N LEU A 105 23.39 -1.78 22.37
CA LEU A 105 22.43 -2.43 23.26
C LEU A 105 22.34 -3.93 22.94
N THR A 106 23.03 -4.73 23.75
CA THR A 106 22.88 -6.18 23.63
C THR A 106 21.59 -6.66 24.28
N ALA A 107 20.99 -5.99 25.25
CA ALA A 107 19.79 -6.45 25.96
C ALA A 107 18.60 -5.52 25.77
N ALA A 108 17.38 -6.04 26.01
CA ALA A 108 16.16 -5.26 25.90
C ALA A 108 16.21 -4.08 26.89
N PRO A 109 16.12 -2.82 26.40
CA PRO A 109 16.11 -1.66 27.27
C PRO A 109 14.85 -1.64 28.13
N HIS A 110 14.93 -1.07 29.33
CA HIS A 110 13.85 -1.16 30.31
C HIS A 110 12.55 -0.47 29.89
N SER A 111 12.59 0.47 28.94
CA SER A 111 11.48 0.88 28.07
C SER A 111 11.91 2.12 27.30
N TRP A 112 11.73 2.10 25.98
CA TRP A 112 11.52 3.35 25.25
C TRP A 112 10.04 3.71 25.47
N GLY A 113 9.73 4.94 25.86
CA GLY A 113 8.35 5.34 26.14
C GLY A 113 7.40 5.06 24.97
N GLU A 114 6.10 4.97 25.24
CA GLU A 114 5.07 4.87 24.19
C GLU A 114 5.16 6.09 23.26
N CYS A 115 5.82 5.94 22.12
CA CYS A 115 5.84 6.97 21.08
C CYS A 115 4.51 6.92 20.32
N SER A 116 3.72 7.98 20.41
CA SER A 116 2.59 8.18 19.51
C SER A 116 3.09 8.54 18.10
N PRO A 117 2.35 8.16 17.04
CA PRO A 117 2.73 8.55 15.69
C PRO A 117 2.69 10.07 15.54
N CYS A 118 3.64 10.63 14.80
CA CYS A 118 3.73 12.06 14.55
C CYS A 118 2.75 12.54 13.45
N LEU A 119 2.25 11.61 12.63
CA LEU A 119 1.20 11.87 11.64
C LEU A 119 0.44 10.56 11.33
N CYS A 120 -0.88 10.66 11.20
CA CYS A 120 -1.71 9.57 10.68
C CYS A 120 -2.43 10.03 9.41
N VAL A 121 -2.40 9.20 8.36
CA VAL A 121 -2.98 9.47 7.04
C VAL A 121 -4.04 8.40 6.71
N PRO A 122 -5.32 8.77 6.53
CA PRO A 122 -6.34 7.86 6.02
C PRO A 122 -6.20 7.76 4.49
N ALA A 123 -5.58 6.69 4.00
CA ALA A 123 -5.19 6.57 2.60
C ALA A 123 -6.14 5.68 1.77
N HIS A 124 -6.75 4.68 2.41
CA HIS A 124 -7.56 3.65 1.75
C HIS A 124 -8.82 3.33 2.58
N GLN A 125 -9.80 2.67 1.95
CA GLN A 125 -11.00 2.17 2.64
C GLN A 125 -10.84 0.78 3.24
N SER A 126 -9.73 0.11 2.92
CA SER A 126 -9.37 -1.25 3.35
C SER A 126 -7.85 -1.33 3.56
N GLY A 127 -7.29 -2.52 3.76
CA GLY A 127 -5.88 -2.71 4.05
C GLY A 127 -4.91 -2.08 3.06
N VAL A 128 -3.79 -1.58 3.58
CA VAL A 128 -2.70 -1.00 2.79
C VAL A 128 -1.55 -1.99 2.67
N ASN A 129 -1.43 -2.62 1.50
CA ASN A 129 -0.51 -3.73 1.27
C ASN A 129 0.92 -3.30 0.97
N SER A 130 1.10 -2.12 0.38
CA SER A 130 2.42 -1.65 -0.05
C SER A 130 2.60 -0.17 0.20
N LEU A 131 3.82 0.19 0.62
CA LEU A 131 4.27 1.55 0.84
C LEU A 131 5.56 1.80 0.07
N ALA A 132 5.71 3.00 -0.47
CA ALA A 132 7.00 3.52 -0.90
C ALA A 132 7.10 5.01 -0.55
N VAL A 133 8.29 5.42 -0.14
CA VAL A 133 8.59 6.81 0.16
C VAL A 133 9.60 7.33 -0.86
N TRP A 134 9.33 8.49 -1.43
CA TRP A 134 10.26 9.21 -2.28
C TRP A 134 10.50 10.62 -1.73
N GLY A 135 11.77 11.00 -1.63
CA GLY A 135 12.18 12.33 -1.19
C GLY A 135 13.68 12.36 -0.91
N SER A 136 14.28 13.55 -1.03
CA SER A 136 15.64 13.75 -0.56
C SER A 136 15.63 14.02 0.94
N ALA A 137 16.73 13.69 1.62
CA ALA A 137 16.89 13.98 3.04
C ALA A 137 16.73 15.48 3.35
N SER A 138 17.02 16.37 2.39
CA SER A 138 16.88 17.82 2.53
C SER A 138 15.59 18.40 1.94
N SER A 139 14.66 17.57 1.46
CA SER A 139 13.42 18.05 0.84
C SER A 139 12.42 18.54 1.90
N GLU A 140 11.85 19.71 1.69
CA GLU A 140 10.70 20.21 2.48
C GLU A 140 9.41 19.42 2.22
N CYS A 141 9.42 18.53 1.23
CA CYS A 141 8.29 17.69 0.87
C CYS A 141 8.74 16.28 0.48
N LEU A 142 7.99 15.30 0.97
CA LEU A 142 8.13 13.88 0.66
C LEU A 142 6.86 13.40 -0.05
N LEU A 143 7.03 12.38 -0.89
CA LEU A 143 5.94 11.63 -1.49
C LEU A 143 5.83 10.28 -0.80
N LEU A 144 4.64 9.97 -0.31
CA LEU A 144 4.28 8.67 0.23
C LEU A 144 3.27 8.03 -0.71
N ALA A 145 3.67 6.97 -1.40
CA ALA A 145 2.78 6.17 -2.23
C ALA A 145 2.31 4.95 -1.47
N SER A 146 1.02 4.63 -1.61
CA SER A 146 0.38 3.48 -0.97
C SER A 146 -0.55 2.76 -1.95
N GLY A 147 -0.60 1.44 -1.81
CA GLY A 147 -1.49 0.59 -2.59
C GLY A 147 -2.32 -0.28 -1.66
N GLY A 148 -3.61 -0.41 -1.95
CA GLY A 148 -4.57 -1.03 -1.05
C GLY A 148 -5.26 -2.28 -1.59
N ASP A 149 -5.95 -2.96 -0.69
CA ASP A 149 -6.89 -4.06 -0.98
C ASP A 149 -8.09 -3.59 -1.81
N ASP A 150 -8.36 -2.27 -1.80
CA ASP A 150 -9.36 -1.61 -2.64
C ASP A 150 -8.92 -1.42 -4.10
N GLY A 151 -7.79 -2.02 -4.50
CA GLY A 151 -7.23 -1.92 -5.85
C GLY A 151 -6.78 -0.52 -6.23
N SER A 152 -6.68 0.41 -5.27
CA SER A 152 -6.38 1.82 -5.52
C SER A 152 -4.90 2.13 -5.29
N LEU A 153 -4.39 3.11 -6.05
CA LEU A 153 -3.08 3.73 -5.82
C LEU A 153 -3.32 5.12 -5.24
N THR A 154 -2.74 5.42 -4.08
CA THR A 154 -2.82 6.73 -3.44
C THR A 154 -1.41 7.31 -3.29
N VAL A 155 -1.25 8.60 -3.56
CA VAL A 155 -0.01 9.35 -3.30
C VAL A 155 -0.31 10.54 -2.41
N SER A 156 0.31 10.56 -1.23
CA SER A 156 0.21 11.62 -0.23
C SER A 156 1.47 12.47 -0.25
N ARG A 157 1.31 13.79 -0.35
CA ARG A 157 2.39 14.76 -0.22
C ARG A 157 2.52 15.16 1.24
N ILE A 158 3.67 14.88 1.84
CA ILE A 158 3.95 15.17 3.25
C ILE A 158 4.94 16.33 3.32
N GLY A 159 4.55 17.40 3.99
CA GLY A 159 5.41 18.55 4.28
C GLY A 159 6.26 18.28 5.51
N VAL A 160 7.52 18.69 5.44
CA VAL A 160 8.50 18.60 6.51
C VAL A 160 8.80 20.00 7.02
N GLN A 161 8.55 20.25 8.30
CA GLN A 161 8.90 21.51 8.95
C GLN A 161 9.96 21.26 10.02
N HIS A 162 11.10 21.94 9.89
CA HIS A 162 12.17 21.87 10.88
C HIS A 162 12.02 22.98 11.92
N ASN A 163 11.65 22.60 13.13
CA ASN A 163 11.59 23.51 14.26
C ASN A 163 13.01 23.74 14.80
N THR A 164 13.50 24.97 14.65
CA THR A 164 14.84 25.41 15.09
C THR A 164 14.85 26.05 16.47
N ARG A 165 13.72 26.03 17.18
CA ARG A 165 13.61 26.63 18.51
C ARG A 165 13.85 25.60 19.61
N ASP A 166 14.63 26.06 20.56
CA ASP A 166 15.09 25.43 21.80
C ASP A 166 16.34 24.55 21.71
N THR A 167 17.19 24.77 22.70
CA THR A 167 18.57 24.33 22.92
C THR A 167 18.73 22.81 23.11
N GLY A 168 17.80 22.01 22.59
CA GLY A 168 17.80 20.54 22.64
C GLY A 168 17.17 19.95 21.39
N GLY A 169 18.00 19.69 20.37
CA GLY A 169 17.62 18.94 19.16
C GLY A 169 16.69 19.68 18.18
N ALA A 170 17.07 19.76 16.90
CA ALA A 170 16.19 20.29 15.86
C ALA A 170 15.04 19.30 15.61
N SER A 171 13.82 19.57 16.12
CA SER A 171 12.62 18.74 15.94
C SER A 171 12.03 18.88 14.53
N ALA A 172 11.57 17.78 13.91
CA ALA A 172 10.90 17.81 12.61
C ALA A 172 9.42 17.43 12.79
N SER A 173 8.51 18.30 12.36
CA SER A 173 7.08 18.01 12.31
C SER A 173 6.68 17.65 10.87
N LEU A 174 5.80 16.65 10.77
CA LEU A 174 5.26 16.18 9.50
C LEU A 174 3.80 16.61 9.37
N ARG A 175 3.40 17.02 8.16
CA ARG A 175 2.01 17.42 7.87
C ARG A 175 1.58 16.90 6.51
N LEU A 176 0.38 16.33 6.44
CA LEU A 176 -0.26 16.03 5.15
C LEU A 176 -0.61 17.34 4.42
N LEU A 177 0.00 17.55 3.24
CA LEU A 177 -0.26 18.71 2.39
C LEU A 177 -1.39 18.46 1.41
N SER A 178 -1.34 17.32 0.72
CA SER A 178 -2.36 16.90 -0.22
C SER A 178 -2.33 15.39 -0.40
N GLN A 179 -3.40 14.84 -0.95
CA GLN A 179 -3.51 13.43 -1.30
C GLN A 179 -4.22 13.30 -2.65
N THR A 180 -3.74 12.40 -3.48
CA THR A 180 -4.35 12.05 -4.75
C THR A 180 -4.52 10.55 -4.83
N SER A 181 -5.56 10.09 -5.49
CA SER A 181 -5.84 8.66 -5.62
C SER A 181 -6.31 8.34 -7.02
N ALA A 182 -5.83 7.22 -7.54
CA ALA A 182 -6.35 6.56 -8.72
C ALA A 182 -7.17 5.34 -8.22
N PRO A 183 -8.50 5.50 -8.07
CA PRO A 183 -9.36 4.38 -7.70
C PRO A 183 -9.35 3.34 -8.81
N CYS A 184 -9.49 2.06 -8.44
CA CYS A 184 -9.49 0.95 -9.41
C CYS A 184 -8.24 0.97 -10.32
N SER A 185 -7.08 1.36 -9.76
CA SER A 185 -5.79 1.28 -10.47
C SER A 185 -5.47 -0.14 -10.95
N HIS A 186 -5.99 -1.12 -10.21
CA HIS A 186 -6.01 -2.54 -10.56
C HIS A 186 -7.41 -3.12 -10.33
N ALA A 187 -7.70 -4.25 -10.99
CA ALA A 187 -8.97 -4.96 -10.82
C ALA A 187 -9.03 -5.84 -9.55
N ALA A 188 -7.93 -5.89 -8.81
CA ALA A 188 -7.73 -6.68 -7.61
C ALA A 188 -6.77 -5.93 -6.66
N PRO A 189 -6.50 -6.43 -5.43
CA PRO A 189 -5.58 -5.78 -4.49
C PRO A 189 -4.25 -5.40 -5.14
N LEU A 190 -3.83 -4.16 -4.92
CA LEU A 190 -2.50 -3.70 -5.32
C LEU A 190 -1.51 -4.27 -4.30
N THR A 191 -0.61 -5.14 -4.73
CA THR A 191 0.25 -5.94 -3.83
C THR A 191 1.64 -5.35 -3.66
N ALA A 192 2.20 -4.73 -4.69
CA ALA A 192 3.45 -3.99 -4.56
C ALA A 192 3.52 -2.74 -5.44
N LEU A 193 4.26 -1.73 -4.98
CA LEU A 193 4.56 -0.53 -5.75
C LEU A 193 5.99 -0.04 -5.51
N ARG A 194 6.55 0.65 -6.50
CA ARG A 194 7.84 1.32 -6.41
C ARG A 194 7.83 2.64 -7.18
N PHE A 195 8.47 3.65 -6.62
CA PHE A 195 8.89 4.81 -7.40
C PHE A 195 10.03 4.41 -8.33
N LEU A 196 9.92 4.79 -9.60
CA LEU A 196 10.95 4.66 -10.63
C LEU A 196 11.77 5.96 -10.75
N THR A 197 11.06 7.08 -10.65
CA THR A 197 11.60 8.45 -10.59
C THR A 197 10.77 9.27 -9.58
N SER A 198 11.06 10.57 -9.44
CA SER A 198 10.27 11.46 -8.58
C SER A 198 8.82 11.64 -9.01
N ASP A 199 8.50 11.25 -10.24
CA ASP A 199 7.19 11.45 -10.85
C ASP A 199 6.64 10.20 -11.53
N LEU A 200 7.34 9.06 -11.52
CA LEU A 200 6.90 7.83 -12.17
C LEU A 200 6.88 6.68 -11.16
N LEU A 201 5.78 5.93 -11.14
CA LEU A 201 5.57 4.78 -10.27
C LEU A 201 5.25 3.53 -11.10
N ALA A 202 5.72 2.39 -10.64
CA ALA A 202 5.26 1.08 -11.07
C ALA A 202 4.41 0.44 -9.97
N THR A 203 3.28 -0.15 -10.36
CA THR A 203 2.38 -0.90 -9.48
C THR A 203 2.15 -2.30 -10.03
N VAL A 204 1.96 -3.26 -9.13
CA VAL A 204 1.62 -4.64 -9.47
C VAL A 204 0.48 -5.14 -8.61
N SER A 205 -0.27 -6.10 -9.16
CA SER A 205 -1.43 -6.70 -8.51
C SER A 205 -1.58 -8.17 -8.93
N VAL A 206 -2.35 -8.90 -8.14
CA VAL A 206 -2.78 -10.28 -8.45
C VAL A 206 -3.62 -10.38 -9.73
N ASP A 207 -4.07 -9.25 -10.29
CA ASP A 207 -4.66 -9.19 -11.64
C ASP A 207 -3.64 -9.41 -12.79
N GLN A 208 -2.39 -9.74 -12.43
CA GLN A 208 -1.26 -10.02 -13.32
C GLN A 208 -0.85 -8.83 -14.19
N ARG A 209 -1.10 -7.59 -13.74
CA ARG A 209 -0.66 -6.39 -14.46
C ARG A 209 0.48 -5.71 -13.74
N VAL A 210 1.45 -5.25 -14.53
CA VAL A 210 2.43 -4.24 -14.13
C VAL A 210 2.00 -2.93 -14.79
N ALA A 211 1.58 -1.95 -14.00
CA ALA A 211 1.08 -0.67 -14.50
C ALA A 211 2.03 0.48 -14.16
N LEU A 212 2.14 1.44 -15.06
CA LEU A 212 2.93 2.66 -14.88
C LEU A 212 2.03 3.87 -14.69
N TRP A 213 2.37 4.69 -13.71
CA TRP A 213 1.61 5.87 -13.32
C TRP A 213 2.54 7.07 -13.18
N ARG A 214 2.19 8.18 -13.81
CA ARG A 214 2.93 9.43 -13.69
C ARG A 214 2.21 10.41 -12.77
N LEU A 215 2.92 10.95 -11.80
CA LEU A 215 2.49 12.03 -10.92
C LEU A 215 2.75 13.37 -11.61
N CYS A 216 1.70 14.03 -12.08
CA CYS A 216 1.79 15.33 -12.73
C CYS A 216 1.87 16.47 -11.69
N GLY A 217 2.36 17.65 -12.10
CA GLY A 217 2.70 18.78 -11.23
C GLY A 217 1.60 19.32 -10.31
N GLU A 218 0.32 19.06 -10.62
CA GLU A 218 -0.82 19.40 -9.74
C GLU A 218 -1.20 18.29 -8.75
N GLY A 219 -0.38 17.23 -8.66
CA GLY A 219 -0.68 16.07 -7.84
C GLY A 219 -1.73 15.16 -8.47
N HIS A 220 -1.88 15.13 -9.80
CA HIS A 220 -2.77 14.17 -10.47
C HIS A 220 -1.99 12.92 -10.87
N LEU A 221 -2.56 11.73 -10.63
CA LEU A 221 -2.03 10.46 -11.13
C LEU A 221 -2.54 10.21 -12.54
N ARG A 222 -1.63 10.04 -13.50
CA ARG A 222 -1.97 9.74 -14.89
C ARG A 222 -1.44 8.37 -15.26
N TRP A 223 -2.33 7.47 -15.66
CA TRP A 223 -1.97 6.18 -16.22
C TRP A 223 -1.09 6.35 -17.47
N GLN A 224 0.00 5.59 -17.58
CA GLN A 224 0.93 5.62 -18.72
C GLN A 224 0.83 4.36 -19.58
N GLY A 225 0.47 3.23 -18.98
CA GLY A 225 0.47 1.95 -19.66
C GLY A 225 0.39 0.80 -18.66
N ALA A 226 0.11 -0.40 -19.16
CA ALA A 226 0.21 -1.62 -18.38
C ALA A 226 0.69 -2.78 -19.26
N LEU A 227 1.35 -3.75 -18.64
CA LEU A 227 1.82 -4.96 -19.29
C LEU A 227 1.32 -6.18 -18.51
N PHE A 228 0.92 -7.23 -19.22
CA PHE A 228 0.53 -8.50 -18.60
C PHE A 228 1.77 -9.28 -18.20
N SER A 229 1.87 -9.59 -16.91
CA SER A 229 2.88 -10.51 -16.39
C SER A 229 2.41 -11.94 -16.50
N HIS A 230 3.37 -12.85 -16.69
CA HIS A 230 3.12 -14.30 -16.57
C HIS A 230 3.20 -14.80 -15.12
N VAL A 231 3.58 -13.95 -14.16
CA VAL A 231 3.62 -14.30 -12.74
C VAL A 231 2.20 -14.25 -12.20
N ALA A 232 1.69 -15.41 -11.76
CA ALA A 232 0.42 -15.48 -11.04
C ALA A 232 0.61 -15.05 -9.59
N ASP A 233 -0.45 -14.56 -8.95
CA ASP A 233 -0.44 -14.13 -7.54
C ASP A 233 0.76 -13.23 -7.21
N ALA A 234 0.91 -12.16 -8.00
CA ALA A 234 2.02 -11.23 -7.85
C ALA A 234 2.06 -10.66 -6.43
N ALA A 235 3.18 -10.84 -5.74
CA ALA A 235 3.35 -10.54 -4.32
C ALA A 235 4.45 -9.51 -4.05
N GLY A 236 5.38 -9.30 -4.98
CA GLY A 236 6.51 -8.42 -4.75
C GLY A 236 7.08 -7.79 -6.01
N LEU A 237 7.58 -6.56 -5.86
CA LEU A 237 8.25 -5.80 -6.92
C LEU A 237 9.53 -5.18 -6.36
N VAL A 238 10.64 -5.41 -7.04
CA VAL A 238 11.90 -4.72 -6.78
C VAL A 238 12.42 -4.11 -8.08
N VAL A 239 13.08 -2.96 -7.97
CA VAL A 239 13.57 -2.15 -9.09
C VAL A 239 15.00 -1.73 -8.81
N TRP A 240 15.86 -1.80 -9.81
CA TRP A 240 17.25 -1.34 -9.73
C TRP A 240 17.70 -0.76 -11.07
N ARG A 241 18.86 -0.08 -11.07
CA ARG A 241 19.46 0.43 -12.32
C ARG A 241 19.92 -0.74 -13.18
N ASP A 242 19.57 -0.69 -14.46
CA ASP A 242 19.96 -1.74 -15.39
C ASP A 242 21.46 -1.62 -15.74
N PRO A 243 22.30 -2.61 -15.41
CA PRO A 243 23.72 -2.56 -15.76
C PRO A 243 23.98 -2.66 -17.27
N CYS A 244 23.01 -3.11 -18.06
CA CYS A 244 23.14 -3.27 -19.51
C CYS A 244 22.56 -2.10 -20.31
N SER A 245 21.89 -1.14 -19.66
CA SER A 245 21.21 -0.02 -20.31
C SER A 245 21.47 1.27 -19.54
N GLU A 246 22.25 2.18 -20.12
CA GLU A 246 22.60 3.44 -19.46
C GLU A 246 21.33 4.28 -19.25
N GLY A 247 21.01 4.55 -17.98
CA GLY A 247 19.77 5.25 -17.59
C GLY A 247 18.50 4.39 -17.61
N GLY A 248 18.60 3.09 -17.94
CA GLY A 248 17.49 2.15 -17.86
C GLY A 248 17.27 1.60 -16.46
N LEU A 249 16.10 1.01 -16.23
CA LEU A 249 15.78 0.29 -15.00
C LEU A 249 15.47 -1.17 -15.31
N ALA A 250 15.85 -2.05 -14.40
CA ALA A 250 15.40 -3.43 -14.39
C ALA A 250 14.43 -3.63 -13.21
N MET A 251 13.43 -4.48 -13.42
CA MET A 251 12.46 -4.85 -12.39
C MET A 251 12.37 -6.36 -12.28
N ALA A 252 12.23 -6.86 -11.06
CA ALA A 252 11.85 -8.24 -10.79
C ALA A 252 10.49 -8.25 -10.09
N LEU A 253 9.58 -9.02 -10.68
CA LEU A 253 8.27 -9.31 -10.13
C LEU A 253 8.24 -10.76 -9.67
N CYS A 254 7.81 -10.99 -8.43
CA CYS A 254 7.67 -12.33 -7.87
C CYS A 254 6.23 -12.61 -7.41
N GLY A 255 5.92 -13.90 -7.29
CA GLY A 255 4.63 -14.47 -6.91
C GLY A 255 4.73 -15.98 -7.09
N GLN A 256 3.74 -16.59 -7.74
CA GLN A 256 3.88 -17.92 -8.32
C GLN A 256 4.69 -17.83 -9.62
N GLY A 257 6.01 -17.68 -9.45
CA GLY A 257 6.98 -17.47 -10.52
C GLY A 257 7.83 -16.21 -10.32
N LEU A 258 8.75 -15.98 -11.25
CA LEU A 258 9.62 -14.81 -11.29
C LEU A 258 9.71 -14.30 -12.73
N GLN A 259 9.54 -13.00 -12.94
CA GLN A 259 9.72 -12.36 -14.23
C GLN A 259 10.61 -11.13 -14.11
N LEU A 260 11.57 -11.02 -15.04
CA LEU A 260 12.42 -9.85 -15.19
C LEU A 260 11.88 -8.97 -16.31
N LEU A 261 11.70 -7.69 -16.02
CA LEU A 261 11.29 -6.66 -16.97
C LEU A 261 12.39 -5.61 -17.07
N ARG A 262 12.55 -5.02 -18.25
CA ARG A 262 13.46 -3.89 -18.47
C ARG A 262 12.63 -2.69 -18.89
N LEU A 263 12.83 -1.57 -18.22
CA LEU A 263 12.36 -0.27 -18.69
C LEU A 263 13.49 0.45 -19.41
N LEU A 264 13.21 0.85 -20.64
CA LEU A 264 14.15 1.62 -21.44
C LEU A 264 14.17 3.08 -20.97
N PRO A 265 15.29 3.81 -21.13
CA PRO A 265 15.39 5.22 -20.73
C PRO A 265 14.28 6.11 -21.32
N GLU A 266 13.82 5.80 -22.53
CA GLU A 266 12.73 6.53 -23.19
C GLU A 266 11.39 6.39 -22.47
N GLU A 267 11.13 5.26 -21.81
CA GLU A 267 9.89 5.01 -21.06
C GLU A 267 9.86 5.78 -19.73
N LEU A 268 11.03 6.19 -19.22
CA LEU A 268 11.15 6.99 -18.00
C LEU A 268 10.86 8.48 -18.26
N LYS A 269 11.08 8.94 -19.49
CA LYS A 269 10.87 10.34 -19.86
C LYS A 269 9.37 10.69 -19.83
N PRO A 270 9.00 11.92 -19.44
CA PRO A 270 7.66 12.41 -19.67
C PRO A 270 7.34 12.30 -21.17
N PRO A 271 6.12 11.88 -21.57
CA PRO A 271 5.76 11.89 -22.97
C PRO A 271 5.96 13.31 -23.52
N ALA A 272 6.62 13.42 -24.67
CA ALA A 272 6.75 14.69 -25.37
C ALA A 272 5.34 15.27 -25.54
N ALA A 273 5.17 16.54 -25.18
CA ALA A 273 3.93 17.24 -25.47
C ALA A 273 3.67 17.06 -26.98
N GLN A 274 2.63 16.32 -27.33
CA GLN A 274 2.19 16.28 -28.71
C GLN A 274 1.75 17.70 -29.03
N ALA A 275 2.59 18.43 -29.77
CA ALA A 275 2.16 19.65 -30.42
C ALA A 275 1.02 19.23 -31.35
N THR A 276 -0.22 19.52 -30.94
CA THR A 276 -1.31 19.63 -31.89
C THR A 276 -0.83 20.60 -32.97
N PRO A 277 -0.86 20.24 -34.27
CA PRO A 277 -0.71 21.25 -35.30
C PRO A 277 -1.88 22.21 -35.11
N ASP A 278 -1.59 23.42 -34.65
CA ASP A 278 -2.57 24.52 -34.68
C ASP A 278 -2.99 24.69 -36.14
N ALA A 279 -4.18 24.19 -36.48
CA ALA A 279 -4.89 24.57 -37.67
C ALA A 279 -5.46 25.98 -37.46
N ALA A 280 -4.58 26.98 -37.40
CA ALA A 280 -4.94 28.39 -37.54
C ALA A 280 -4.95 28.73 -39.04
N GLY A 281 -5.96 28.21 -39.74
CA GLY A 281 -6.43 28.76 -41.01
C GLY A 281 -7.64 29.63 -40.71
N GLU A 282 -7.40 30.89 -40.34
CA GLU A 282 -8.46 31.90 -40.21
C GLU A 282 -9.08 32.17 -41.58
N THR A 283 -10.36 31.81 -41.75
CA THR A 283 -11.28 32.57 -42.60
C THR A 283 -12.62 32.68 -41.89
N ALA A 284 -12.96 33.90 -41.48
CA ALA A 284 -14.21 34.30 -40.87
C ALA A 284 -15.42 34.15 -41.84
N PRO A 285 -16.66 34.09 -41.33
CA PRO A 285 -17.84 33.77 -42.13
C PRO A 285 -18.40 35.00 -42.85
N ALA A 286 -18.80 34.83 -44.11
CA ALA A 286 -19.63 35.79 -44.83
C ALA A 286 -21.09 35.32 -44.80
N ALA A 287 -21.96 36.14 -44.22
CA ALA A 287 -23.41 36.03 -44.35
C ALA A 287 -23.82 36.42 -45.77
N GLN A 288 -24.69 35.63 -46.42
CA GLN A 288 -25.58 36.08 -47.50
C GLN A 288 -26.89 35.29 -47.53
N GLU A 289 -27.92 36.02 -47.96
CA GLU A 289 -29.35 35.78 -47.86
C GLU A 289 -29.90 34.62 -48.72
N SER A 290 -31.06 34.10 -48.29
CA SER A 290 -31.96 33.25 -49.07
C SER A 290 -32.47 33.97 -50.34
N PRO A 291 -32.94 33.19 -51.34
CA PRO A 291 -34.37 33.25 -51.62
C PRO A 291 -35.04 31.90 -51.89
N ASP A 292 -36.35 31.86 -51.62
CA ASP A 292 -37.32 30.82 -51.92
C ASP A 292 -37.45 30.51 -53.43
N ALA A 293 -37.75 29.23 -53.77
CA ALA A 293 -39.00 28.86 -54.48
C ALA A 293 -39.06 27.36 -54.88
N ALA A 294 -40.20 26.76 -54.50
CA ALA A 294 -40.99 25.65 -55.04
C ALA A 294 -40.53 24.86 -56.30
N GLY A 295 -40.84 23.54 -56.30
CA GLY A 295 -41.08 22.80 -57.55
C GLY A 295 -40.94 21.27 -57.48
N GLU A 296 -42.06 20.59 -57.20
CA GLU A 296 -42.57 19.33 -57.79
C GLU A 296 -41.76 18.01 -57.93
N ALA A 297 -42.38 16.97 -57.35
CA ALA A 297 -42.76 15.66 -57.92
C ALA A 297 -41.73 14.55 -58.25
N ALA A 298 -42.06 13.35 -57.74
CA ALA A 298 -41.51 12.01 -58.02
C ALA A 298 -41.92 11.45 -59.41
N PRO A 299 -41.42 10.28 -59.87
CA PRO A 299 -41.91 8.96 -59.42
C PRO A 299 -40.80 7.87 -59.25
N ALA A 300 -40.87 6.98 -58.25
CA ALA A 300 -41.46 5.63 -58.22
C ALA A 300 -40.73 4.53 -59.05
N VAL A 301 -40.16 3.52 -58.36
CA VAL A 301 -40.07 2.12 -58.86
C VAL A 301 -40.36 1.17 -57.69
N GLN A 302 -41.32 0.28 -57.93
CA GLN A 302 -41.85 -0.76 -57.06
C GLN A 302 -40.98 -2.04 -57.08
N ALA A 303 -40.91 -2.74 -55.96
CA ALA A 303 -41.00 -4.21 -55.89
C ALA A 303 -41.23 -4.70 -54.45
N THR A 304 -42.39 -5.30 -54.21
CA THR A 304 -42.72 -6.28 -53.14
C THR A 304 -43.45 -7.44 -53.86
N PRO A 305 -43.74 -8.62 -53.24
CA PRO A 305 -43.71 -8.95 -51.81
C PRO A 305 -43.18 -10.36 -51.46
N ASP A 306 -43.09 -10.66 -50.16
CA ASP A 306 -43.77 -11.82 -49.57
C ASP A 306 -44.00 -11.65 -48.06
N ALA A 307 -45.09 -12.25 -47.57
CA ALA A 307 -45.85 -11.89 -46.38
C ALA A 307 -45.87 -12.98 -45.29
N ALA A 308 -46.03 -12.55 -44.02
CA ALA A 308 -46.79 -13.17 -42.91
C ALA A 308 -46.49 -12.33 -41.64
N GLY A 309 -47.42 -11.59 -41.01
CA GLY A 309 -48.51 -12.06 -40.13
C GLY A 309 -47.93 -12.36 -38.73
N GLU A 310 -48.29 -11.76 -37.59
CA GLU A 310 -49.50 -11.05 -37.13
C GLU A 310 -49.17 -10.07 -35.97
N ALA A 311 -50.20 -9.33 -35.55
CA ALA A 311 -50.20 -8.08 -34.82
C ALA A 311 -50.14 -8.17 -33.27
N ALA A 312 -49.71 -7.05 -32.67
CA ALA A 312 -49.92 -6.68 -31.26
C ALA A 312 -51.37 -6.25 -30.98
N PRO A 313 -51.71 -5.96 -29.71
CA PRO A 313 -51.99 -4.54 -29.45
C PRO A 313 -51.33 -3.99 -28.17
N ALA A 314 -51.01 -2.69 -28.23
CA ALA A 314 -50.62 -1.85 -27.11
C ALA A 314 -51.86 -1.18 -26.48
N VAL A 315 -51.82 -0.91 -25.17
CA VAL A 315 -52.66 0.10 -24.52
C VAL A 315 -51.77 0.96 -23.63
N GLN A 316 -51.78 2.27 -23.90
CA GLN A 316 -51.26 3.33 -23.04
C GLN A 316 -52.32 3.77 -22.03
N ALA A 317 -51.91 4.06 -20.79
CA ALA A 317 -52.44 5.17 -19.99
C ALA A 317 -51.46 5.49 -18.84
N THR A 318 -51.08 6.75 -18.70
CA THR A 318 -50.39 7.37 -17.56
C THR A 318 -51.41 8.12 -16.68
N PRO A 319 -51.01 8.86 -15.62
CA PRO A 319 -50.62 8.41 -14.27
C PRO A 319 -51.56 8.99 -13.19
N ASP A 320 -51.47 8.55 -11.93
CA ASP A 320 -51.97 9.37 -10.81
C ASP A 320 -51.21 9.14 -9.50
N ALA A 321 -51.12 10.24 -8.73
CA ALA A 321 -50.29 10.44 -7.57
C ALA A 321 -50.95 10.05 -6.23
N ALA A 322 -50.10 10.02 -5.19
CA ALA A 322 -50.34 10.31 -3.77
C ALA A 322 -50.18 9.13 -2.78
N GLY A 323 -49.51 9.43 -1.67
CA GLY A 323 -49.92 8.92 -0.36
C GLY A 323 -48.87 8.09 0.37
N GLU A 324 -48.33 8.69 1.43
CA GLU A 324 -47.48 8.17 2.49
C GLU A 324 -47.90 6.81 3.10
N ALA A 325 -46.92 6.04 3.59
CA ALA A 325 -46.71 5.77 5.03
C ALA A 325 -45.97 4.44 5.27
N ALA A 326 -44.92 4.49 6.07
CA ALA A 326 -44.27 3.32 6.67
C ALA A 326 -45.18 2.62 7.70
N PRO A 327 -44.87 1.37 8.06
CA PRO A 327 -44.77 1.08 9.49
C PRO A 327 -43.53 0.27 9.88
N ALA A 328 -43.11 0.48 11.11
CA ALA A 328 -42.12 -0.30 11.85
C ALA A 328 -42.80 -1.35 12.75
N ALA A 329 -42.19 -2.53 12.89
CA ALA A 329 -42.32 -3.48 14.01
C ALA A 329 -41.16 -4.51 13.89
N GLN A 330 -40.17 -4.54 14.79
CA GLN A 330 -40.10 -5.20 16.10
C GLN A 330 -39.90 -6.74 16.05
N GLU A 331 -38.69 -7.13 16.45
CA GLU A 331 -38.12 -8.37 17.04
C GLU A 331 -38.97 -9.64 17.22
N SER A 332 -38.42 -10.81 16.82
CA SER A 332 -37.72 -11.81 17.68
C SER A 332 -37.72 -13.25 17.07
N PRO A 333 -36.84 -14.16 17.54
CA PRO A 333 -36.23 -15.22 16.73
C PRO A 333 -36.84 -16.62 16.90
N ASP A 334 -36.55 -17.54 15.98
CA ASP A 334 -36.68 -18.97 16.28
C ASP A 334 -35.64 -19.86 15.56
N ALA A 335 -35.20 -20.89 16.26
CA ALA A 335 -34.07 -21.76 15.96
C ALA A 335 -34.51 -23.14 15.46
N ALA A 336 -33.80 -23.71 14.47
CA ALA A 336 -33.60 -25.15 14.29
C ALA A 336 -32.53 -25.37 13.21
N ARG A 337 -31.30 -25.81 13.57
CA ARG A 337 -30.83 -27.21 13.48
C ARG A 337 -31.01 -27.84 12.11
N GLU A 338 -29.91 -27.97 11.36
CA GLU A 338 -29.57 -29.21 10.64
C GLU A 338 -28.06 -29.48 10.70
N THR A 339 -27.75 -30.76 10.78
CA THR A 339 -26.52 -31.43 11.24
C THR A 339 -25.54 -31.71 10.10
N ALA A 340 -24.24 -31.54 10.35
CA ALA A 340 -23.16 -32.09 9.51
C ALA A 340 -22.58 -33.38 10.12
N PRO A 341 -22.13 -34.37 9.33
CA PRO A 341 -21.71 -35.67 9.83
C PRO A 341 -20.27 -35.66 10.38
N ALA A 342 -20.06 -36.49 11.40
CA ALA A 342 -18.78 -36.75 12.06
C ALA A 342 -17.83 -37.57 11.18
N ALA A 343 -16.57 -37.16 11.12
CA ALA A 343 -15.45 -38.01 10.78
C ALA A 343 -14.54 -38.09 12.02
N GLN A 344 -14.34 -39.31 12.50
CA GLN A 344 -13.43 -39.64 13.59
C GLN A 344 -12.02 -39.85 13.05
N GLU A 345 -11.04 -39.19 13.65
CA GLU A 345 -9.67 -39.72 13.74
C GLU A 345 -9.22 -39.61 15.20
N SER A 346 -8.78 -40.75 15.74
CA SER A 346 -8.21 -40.89 17.08
C SER A 346 -6.71 -40.55 17.03
N PRO A 347 -6.12 -39.89 18.05
CA PRO A 347 -4.67 -39.73 18.11
C PRO A 347 -4.01 -40.92 18.83
N ASP A 348 -3.03 -41.53 18.16
CA ASP A 348 -2.13 -42.53 18.76
C ASP A 348 -1.16 -41.85 19.75
N ALA A 349 -1.08 -42.43 20.94
CA ALA A 349 -0.26 -41.97 22.05
C ALA A 349 1.14 -42.60 21.98
N ALA A 350 2.18 -41.78 21.77
CA ALA A 350 3.56 -42.15 22.05
C ALA A 350 4.01 -41.52 23.38
N ARG A 351 4.08 -42.39 24.39
CA ARG A 351 4.71 -42.16 25.70
C ARG A 351 6.23 -42.06 25.51
N GLU A 352 6.85 -40.96 25.95
CA GLU A 352 8.26 -40.96 26.32
C GLU A 352 8.40 -40.65 27.82
N THR A 353 9.03 -41.59 28.52
CA THR A 353 9.32 -41.59 29.94
C THR A 353 10.71 -40.99 30.19
N ALA A 354 10.78 -39.98 31.05
CA ALA A 354 12.03 -39.49 31.64
C ALA A 354 12.52 -40.45 32.76
N PRO A 355 13.84 -40.60 32.98
CA PRO A 355 14.35 -41.08 34.26
C PRO A 355 14.79 -39.91 35.16
N ALA A 356 14.26 -39.91 36.37
CA ALA A 356 14.79 -39.17 37.51
C ALA A 356 15.92 -39.97 38.15
N ALA A 357 17.05 -39.32 38.44
CA ALA A 357 18.02 -39.81 39.42
C ALA A 357 18.19 -38.71 40.48
N GLN A 358 17.81 -39.05 41.71
CA GLN A 358 18.14 -38.33 42.92
C GLN A 358 19.49 -38.82 43.44
N GLU A 359 20.36 -37.91 43.83
CA GLU A 359 21.31 -38.13 44.92
C GLU A 359 21.25 -36.92 45.87
N SER A 360 21.17 -37.23 47.16
CA SER A 360 21.06 -36.30 48.29
C SER A 360 22.46 -35.83 48.76
N PRO A 361 22.56 -34.75 49.54
CA PRO A 361 23.84 -34.16 49.94
C PRO A 361 24.37 -34.77 51.24
N ASP A 362 25.69 -34.75 51.42
CA ASP A 362 26.34 -34.97 52.72
C ASP A 362 27.33 -33.83 53.01
N ASP A 363 27.22 -33.32 54.24
CA ASP A 363 27.95 -32.21 54.84
C ASP A 363 29.43 -32.51 55.10
N ALA A 364 30.30 -31.49 54.99
CA ALA A 364 31.43 -31.32 55.93
C ALA A 364 32.03 -29.90 55.90
N VAL A 365 31.93 -29.28 57.08
CA VAL A 365 32.59 -28.09 57.63
C VAL A 365 34.11 -28.04 57.38
N GLY A 366 34.64 -26.84 57.15
CA GLY A 366 36.09 -26.59 57.19
C GLY A 366 36.48 -25.13 56.97
N SER A 367 36.35 -24.32 58.02
CA SER A 367 36.96 -23.00 58.16
C SER A 367 38.50 -23.03 58.08
N GLN A 368 39.10 -22.18 57.25
CA GLN A 368 40.24 -21.29 57.58
C GLN A 368 40.50 -20.30 56.44
#